data_AF-A0A0G1IFE6-F1
#
_entry.id   AF-A0A0G1IFE6-F1
#
_cell.length_a   1.000
_cell.length_b   1.000
_cell.length_c   1.000
_cell.angle_alpha   90.00
_cell.angle_beta   90.00
_cell.angle_gamma   90.00
#
_symmetry.space_group_name_H-M   'P 1'
#
loop_
_entity.id
_entity.type
_entity.pdbx_description
1 polymer ?
#
loop_
_entity_poly.entity_id
_entity_poly.type
_entity_poly.pdbx_seq_one_letter_code
_entity_poly.pdbx_strand_id
1 'polypeptide(L)'
;MSPETEVVSQVVTDATQTVQPPSEAPPPAEVAKEPAVDPLEAKYQAKILALESNLKSIQRTVNKKDDELKQASDFRAEIAQLKEEIRLNNLYATERLKIMQDETLTPDEQARKLHEQDSLLERQREQVAFVKKLNEYAARTVALGLTEDDDDYWTIKDAAENGKFDRAEAKLKQVERKKQPKEEKKVAETTKEKPLTPEDEESIFQEVARRKGLTFQELGKPSSPAKRTYTRQQIDFMPPEEYKVLQAEIQLAADQGKVK
;
A
#
# COMPACT_ATOMS: atom_id res chain seq x y z
N MET A 1 -0.40 -49.75 -58.63
CA MET A 1 0.64 -49.31 -59.56
C MET A 1 1.83 -48.81 -58.78
N SER A 2 3.01 -49.06 -59.34
CA SER A 2 4.33 -49.18 -58.72
C SER A 2 4.93 -47.89 -58.14
N PRO A 3 5.89 -48.02 -57.21
CA PRO A 3 6.82 -46.95 -56.85
C PRO A 3 8.02 -46.95 -57.82
N GLU A 4 8.50 -45.77 -58.20
CA GLU A 4 9.78 -45.60 -58.90
C GLU A 4 10.85 -45.10 -57.93
N THR A 5 11.76 -46.00 -57.60
CA THR A 5 13.14 -45.72 -57.23
C THR A 5 13.97 -45.61 -58.50
N GLU A 6 14.88 -44.63 -58.59
CA GLU A 6 16.06 -44.80 -59.42
C GLU A 6 17.32 -44.22 -58.75
N VAL A 7 18.41 -44.95 -58.97
CA VAL A 7 19.62 -45.03 -58.18
C VAL A 7 20.78 -44.45 -58.99
N VAL A 8 21.58 -43.61 -58.33
CA VAL A 8 23.05 -43.46 -58.36
C VAL A 8 23.83 -43.97 -59.59
N SER A 9 24.64 -43.08 -60.17
CA SER A 9 26.06 -43.26 -60.61
C SER A 9 26.39 -42.19 -61.67
N GLN A 10 27.56 -41.53 -61.78
CA GLN A 10 28.95 -41.99 -61.65
C GLN A 10 29.93 -40.78 -61.76
N VAL A 11 31.06 -40.88 -61.03
CA VAL A 11 32.46 -40.63 -61.46
C VAL A 11 32.96 -39.21 -61.79
N VAL A 12 33.73 -38.70 -60.82
CA VAL A 12 35.06 -38.02 -60.84
C VAL A 12 35.78 -37.82 -62.18
N THR A 13 36.28 -36.59 -62.42
CA THR A 13 37.69 -36.31 -62.80
C THR A 13 38.10 -34.88 -62.43
N ASP A 14 39.21 -34.78 -61.70
CA ASP A 14 40.04 -33.57 -61.51
C ASP A 14 40.78 -33.18 -62.80
N ALA A 15 40.97 -31.87 -63.02
CA ALA A 15 42.10 -31.34 -63.78
C ALA A 15 42.41 -29.89 -63.38
N THR A 16 43.56 -29.72 -62.76
CA THR A 16 44.19 -28.46 -62.32
C THR A 16 44.56 -27.57 -63.51
N GLN A 17 44.26 -26.27 -63.45
CA GLN A 17 45.01 -25.24 -64.20
C GLN A 17 45.35 -24.05 -63.30
N THR A 18 46.65 -23.81 -63.23
CA THR A 18 47.40 -22.74 -62.54
C THR A 18 47.23 -21.38 -63.20
N VAL A 19 46.95 -20.32 -62.41
CA VAL A 19 47.32 -18.92 -62.71
C VAL A 19 47.68 -18.20 -61.39
N GLN A 20 48.86 -17.56 -61.34
CA GLN A 20 49.34 -16.71 -60.23
C GLN A 20 48.90 -15.21 -60.44
N PRO A 21 48.96 -14.36 -59.38
CA PRO A 21 48.13 -13.15 -59.13
C PRO A 21 48.71 -11.88 -59.82
N PRO A 22 48.18 -10.61 -59.73
CA PRO A 22 47.54 -9.97 -58.55
C PRO A 22 46.44 -8.90 -58.80
N SER A 23 45.72 -8.54 -57.73
CA SER A 23 45.59 -7.14 -57.28
C SER A 23 44.77 -7.14 -55.99
N GLU A 24 45.36 -6.62 -54.91
CA GLU A 24 44.69 -6.35 -53.64
C GLU A 24 43.38 -5.59 -53.88
N ALA A 25 42.27 -6.18 -53.44
CA ALA A 25 41.07 -5.41 -53.13
C ALA A 25 41.28 -4.79 -51.74
N PRO A 26 40.94 -3.50 -51.53
CA PRO A 26 40.99 -2.91 -50.20
C PRO A 26 40.06 -3.70 -49.26
N PRO A 27 40.40 -3.85 -47.96
CA PRO A 27 39.56 -4.60 -47.05
C PRO A 27 38.18 -3.92 -46.98
N PRO A 28 37.09 -4.70 -46.85
CA PRO A 28 35.76 -4.11 -46.70
C PRO A 28 35.76 -3.25 -45.45
N ALA A 29 35.30 -2.00 -45.60
CA ALA A 29 35.13 -1.08 -44.49
C ALA A 29 34.35 -1.78 -43.36
N GLU A 30 34.95 -1.80 -42.18
CA GLU A 30 34.34 -2.30 -40.96
C GLU A 30 33.10 -1.44 -40.68
N VAL A 31 31.94 -1.93 -41.08
CA VAL A 31 30.66 -1.30 -40.75
C VAL A 31 30.57 -1.36 -39.23
N ALA A 32 30.73 -0.20 -38.60
CA ALA A 32 30.49 -0.03 -37.18
C ALA A 32 29.09 -0.57 -36.88
N LYS A 33 29.03 -1.76 -36.28
CA LYS A 33 27.81 -2.27 -35.68
C LYS A 33 27.50 -1.30 -34.54
N GLU A 34 26.50 -0.46 -34.74
CA GLU A 34 25.85 0.23 -33.63
C GLU A 34 25.53 -0.79 -32.53
N PRO A 35 25.72 -0.46 -31.25
CA PRO A 35 25.49 -1.40 -30.17
C PRO A 35 24.02 -1.78 -30.20
N ALA A 36 23.75 -3.01 -30.62
CA ALA A 36 22.43 -3.61 -30.50
C ALA A 36 22.08 -3.56 -29.01
N VAL A 37 21.06 -2.76 -28.66
CA VAL A 37 20.42 -2.81 -27.35
C VAL A 37 20.15 -4.29 -27.07
N ASP A 38 20.76 -4.78 -25.99
CA ASP A 38 21.04 -6.19 -25.79
C ASP A 38 19.71 -6.98 -25.85
N PRO A 39 19.50 -7.89 -26.82
CA PRO A 39 18.26 -8.65 -26.93
C PRO A 39 17.92 -9.46 -25.66
N LEU A 40 18.90 -9.66 -24.76
CA LEU A 40 18.69 -10.16 -23.42
C LEU A 40 17.91 -9.16 -22.53
N GLU A 41 18.27 -7.89 -22.57
CA GLU A 41 17.68 -6.83 -21.75
C GLU A 41 16.21 -6.58 -22.09
N ALA A 42 15.87 -6.56 -23.39
CA ALA A 42 14.49 -6.49 -23.86
C ALA A 42 13.66 -7.72 -23.43
N LYS A 43 14.25 -8.93 -23.45
CA LYS A 43 13.60 -10.16 -22.95
C LYS A 43 13.37 -10.10 -21.43
N TYR A 44 14.32 -9.59 -20.66
CA TYR A 44 14.16 -9.43 -19.22
C TYR A 44 13.12 -8.37 -18.85
N GLN A 45 13.11 -7.22 -19.54
CA GLN A 45 12.09 -6.19 -19.34
C GLN A 45 10.68 -6.72 -19.66
N ALA A 46 10.50 -7.46 -20.76
CA ALA A 46 9.23 -8.09 -21.08
C ALA A 46 8.78 -9.09 -19.98
N LYS A 47 9.74 -9.84 -19.41
CA LYS A 47 9.46 -10.78 -18.31
C LYS A 47 9.08 -10.07 -17.02
N ILE A 48 9.73 -8.95 -16.70
CA ILE A 48 9.40 -8.11 -15.53
C ILE A 48 7.98 -7.55 -15.68
N LEU A 49 7.64 -6.97 -16.83
CA LEU A 49 6.29 -6.44 -17.08
C LEU A 49 5.20 -7.51 -16.98
N ALA A 50 5.47 -8.72 -17.49
CA ALA A 50 4.55 -9.85 -17.36
C ALA A 50 4.36 -10.28 -15.89
N LEU A 51 5.44 -10.31 -15.10
CA LEU A 51 5.39 -10.62 -13.67
C LEU A 51 4.66 -9.54 -12.88
N GLU A 52 4.89 -8.25 -13.15
CA GLU A 52 4.18 -7.14 -12.52
C GLU A 52 2.69 -7.15 -12.83
N SER A 53 2.33 -7.45 -14.09
CA SER A 53 0.93 -7.59 -14.50
C SER A 53 0.25 -8.75 -13.77
N ASN A 54 0.92 -9.90 -13.67
CA ASN A 54 0.44 -11.06 -12.92
C ASN A 54 0.30 -10.75 -11.43
N LEU A 55 1.28 -10.08 -10.81
CA LEU A 55 1.20 -9.65 -9.42
C LEU A 55 0.00 -8.74 -9.17
N LYS A 56 -0.22 -7.75 -10.04
CA LYS A 56 -1.40 -6.86 -9.95
C LYS A 56 -2.71 -7.64 -10.08
N SER A 57 -2.76 -8.63 -10.96
CA SER A 57 -3.93 -9.50 -11.13
C SER A 57 -4.21 -10.36 -9.89
N ILE A 58 -3.16 -10.97 -9.33
CA ILE A 58 -3.25 -11.75 -8.09
C ILE A 58 -3.71 -10.86 -6.95
N GLN A 59 -3.12 -9.67 -6.80
CA GLN A 59 -3.48 -8.72 -5.74
C GLN A 59 -4.94 -8.26 -5.84
N ARG A 60 -5.45 -7.98 -7.05
CA ARG A 60 -6.89 -7.70 -7.25
C ARG A 60 -7.77 -8.87 -6.84
N THR A 61 -7.34 -10.10 -7.14
CA THR A 61 -8.09 -11.31 -6.79
C THR A 61 -8.10 -11.54 -5.27
N VAL A 62 -6.96 -11.35 -4.60
CA VAL A 62 -6.86 -11.42 -3.13
C VAL A 62 -7.72 -10.36 -2.48
N ASN A 63 -7.62 -9.09 -2.90
CA ASN A 63 -8.45 -8.01 -2.35
C ASN A 63 -9.95 -8.32 -2.49
N LYS A 64 -10.37 -8.84 -3.66
CA LYS A 64 -11.77 -9.25 -3.87
C LYS A 64 -12.19 -10.37 -2.92
N LYS A 65 -11.31 -11.35 -2.67
CA LYS A 65 -11.57 -12.45 -1.75
C LYS A 65 -11.64 -11.98 -0.30
N ASP A 66 -10.79 -11.04 0.09
CA ASP A 66 -10.83 -10.41 1.41
C ASP A 66 -12.13 -9.61 1.60
N ASP A 67 -12.57 -8.86 0.59
CA ASP A 67 -13.85 -8.15 0.60
C ASP A 67 -15.04 -9.13 0.71
N GLU A 68 -15.03 -10.22 -0.05
CA GLU A 68 -16.05 -11.30 0.03
C GLU A 68 -16.07 -11.94 1.43
N LEU A 69 -14.90 -12.21 2.02
CA LEU A 69 -14.78 -12.77 3.37
C LEU A 69 -15.30 -11.80 4.44
N LYS A 70 -14.99 -10.51 4.31
CA LYS A 70 -15.48 -9.47 5.19
C LYS A 70 -17.01 -9.38 5.14
N GLN A 71 -17.59 -9.33 3.93
CA GLN A 71 -19.05 -9.34 3.77
C GLN A 71 -19.68 -10.60 4.39
N ALA A 72 -19.09 -11.77 4.18
CA ALA A 72 -19.59 -13.01 4.78
C ALA A 72 -19.54 -12.99 6.32
N SER A 73 -18.48 -12.41 6.89
CA SER A 73 -18.35 -12.19 8.33
C SER A 73 -19.41 -11.23 8.85
N ASP A 74 -19.61 -10.10 8.16
CA ASP A 74 -20.62 -9.09 8.52
C ASP A 74 -22.04 -9.70 8.50
N PHE A 75 -22.38 -10.46 7.46
CA PHE A 75 -23.66 -11.18 7.39
C PHE A 75 -23.83 -12.22 8.49
N ARG A 76 -22.77 -12.96 8.86
CA ARG A 76 -22.85 -13.90 9.99
C ARG A 76 -23.12 -13.21 11.30
N ALA A 77 -22.50 -12.06 11.54
CA ALA A 77 -22.74 -11.25 12.72
C ALA A 77 -24.17 -10.71 12.76
N GLU A 78 -24.69 -10.23 11.64
CA GLU A 78 -26.09 -9.78 11.50
C GLU A 78 -27.08 -10.92 11.73
N ILE A 79 -26.86 -12.10 11.13
CA ILE A 79 -27.70 -13.28 11.34
C ILE A 79 -27.70 -13.70 12.81
N ALA A 80 -26.54 -13.66 13.49
CA ALA A 80 -26.47 -13.98 14.91
C ALA A 80 -27.29 -12.99 15.75
N GLN A 81 -27.24 -11.70 15.43
CA GLN A 81 -28.06 -10.67 16.08
C GLN A 81 -29.56 -10.93 15.87
N LEU A 82 -29.98 -11.15 14.62
CA LEU A 82 -31.38 -11.43 14.30
C LEU A 82 -31.90 -12.70 14.98
N LYS A 83 -31.10 -13.76 15.04
CA LYS A 83 -31.46 -14.99 15.75
C LYS A 83 -31.69 -14.75 17.23
N GLU A 84 -30.85 -13.93 17.85
CA GLU A 84 -30.98 -13.60 19.27
C GLU A 84 -32.21 -12.71 19.52
N GLU A 85 -32.48 -11.72 18.67
CA GLU A 85 -33.71 -10.91 18.76
C GLU A 85 -34.98 -11.76 18.61
N ILE A 86 -34.99 -12.69 17.64
CA ILE A 86 -36.10 -13.64 17.47
C ILE A 86 -36.25 -14.52 18.71
N ARG A 87 -35.14 -15.03 19.27
CA ARG A 87 -35.15 -15.85 20.50
C ARG A 87 -35.75 -15.08 21.67
N LEU A 88 -35.33 -13.84 21.88
CA LEU A 88 -35.82 -12.96 22.95
C LEU A 88 -37.31 -12.64 22.77
N ASN A 89 -37.73 -12.27 21.56
CA ASN A 89 -39.13 -11.97 21.27
C ASN A 89 -40.04 -13.21 21.43
N ASN A 90 -39.57 -14.39 21.01
CA ASN A 90 -40.33 -15.64 21.18
C ASN A 90 -40.45 -16.04 22.66
N LEU A 91 -39.36 -15.91 23.43
CA LEU A 91 -39.39 -16.17 24.87
C LEU A 91 -40.37 -15.23 25.57
N TYR A 92 -40.29 -13.93 25.27
CA TYR A 92 -41.19 -12.92 25.81
C TYR A 92 -42.66 -13.19 25.43
N ALA A 93 -42.95 -13.46 24.15
CA ALA A 93 -44.31 -13.78 23.70
C ALA A 93 -44.88 -15.02 24.42
N THR A 94 -44.04 -16.04 24.64
CA THR A 94 -44.43 -17.28 25.32
C THR A 94 -44.74 -17.03 26.80
N GLU A 95 -43.88 -16.32 27.52
CA GLU A 95 -44.09 -15.98 28.94
C GLU A 95 -45.29 -15.05 29.12
N ARG A 96 -45.47 -14.09 28.21
CA ARG A 96 -46.64 -13.19 28.22
C ARG A 96 -47.94 -13.95 28.03
N LEU A 97 -47.98 -14.89 27.08
CA LEU A 97 -49.11 -15.77 26.85
C LEU A 97 -49.42 -16.61 28.09
N LYS A 98 -48.38 -17.19 28.71
CA LYS A 98 -48.51 -17.99 29.93
C LYS A 98 -49.10 -17.19 31.09
N ILE A 99 -48.70 -15.94 31.28
CA ILE A 99 -49.25 -15.05 32.32
C ILE A 99 -50.73 -14.73 32.03
N MET A 100 -51.07 -14.45 30.76
CA MET A 100 -52.45 -14.13 30.37
C MET A 100 -53.41 -15.32 30.43
N GLN A 101 -52.90 -16.54 30.24
CA GLN A 101 -53.68 -17.78 30.30
C GLN A 101 -53.73 -18.40 31.71
N ASP A 102 -53.02 -17.83 32.68
CA ASP A 102 -53.02 -18.34 34.05
C ASP A 102 -54.29 -17.88 34.79
N GLU A 103 -55.26 -18.78 34.87
CA GLU A 103 -56.55 -18.58 35.55
C GLU A 103 -56.42 -18.46 37.07
N THR A 104 -55.26 -18.78 37.65
CA THR A 104 -55.03 -18.67 39.11
C THR A 104 -54.70 -17.26 39.55
N LEU A 105 -54.37 -16.37 38.61
CA LEU A 105 -53.98 -14.99 38.90
C LEU A 105 -55.16 -14.04 38.80
N THR A 106 -55.22 -13.10 39.73
CA THR A 106 -56.12 -11.95 39.61
C THR A 106 -55.65 -11.00 38.49
N PRO A 107 -56.55 -10.17 37.93
CA PRO A 107 -56.16 -9.19 36.90
C PRO A 107 -55.01 -8.27 37.33
N ASP A 108 -54.96 -7.86 38.60
CA ASP A 108 -53.89 -7.00 39.13
C ASP A 108 -52.54 -7.74 39.22
N GLU A 109 -52.55 -9.02 39.57
CA GLU A 109 -51.34 -9.86 39.60
C GLU A 109 -50.82 -10.16 38.19
N GLN A 110 -51.72 -10.39 37.23
CA GLN A 110 -51.36 -10.52 35.83
C GLN A 110 -50.70 -9.23 35.32
N ALA A 111 -51.28 -8.06 35.61
CA ALA A 111 -50.72 -6.77 35.22
C ALA A 111 -49.31 -6.52 35.80
N ARG A 112 -49.09 -6.86 37.07
CA ARG A 112 -47.75 -6.75 37.70
C ARG A 112 -46.73 -7.68 37.05
N LYS A 113 -47.06 -8.96 36.84
CA LYS A 113 -46.16 -9.91 36.19
C LYS A 113 -45.84 -9.52 34.75
N LEU A 114 -46.81 -8.98 34.02
CA LEU A 114 -46.59 -8.45 32.67
C LEU A 114 -45.61 -7.27 32.68
N HIS A 115 -45.77 -6.33 33.61
CA HIS A 115 -44.84 -5.20 33.76
C HIS A 115 -43.41 -5.66 34.13
N GLU A 116 -43.28 -6.67 34.99
CA GLU A 116 -41.99 -7.29 35.32
C GLU A 116 -41.33 -7.93 34.08
N GLN A 117 -42.11 -8.63 33.25
CA GLN A 117 -41.63 -9.18 31.97
C GLN A 117 -41.20 -8.09 31.00
N ASP A 118 -41.96 -7.00 30.87
CA ASP A 118 -41.59 -5.85 30.03
C ASP A 118 -40.25 -5.25 30.48
N SER A 119 -40.09 -5.05 31.79
CA SER A 119 -38.86 -4.52 32.38
C SER A 119 -37.68 -5.47 32.16
N LEU A 120 -37.90 -6.78 32.22
CA LEU A 120 -36.87 -7.79 32.01
C LEU A 120 -36.44 -7.86 30.54
N LEU A 121 -37.39 -7.75 29.61
CA LEU A 121 -37.10 -7.66 28.18
C LEU A 121 -36.27 -6.42 27.85
N GLU A 122 -36.61 -5.28 28.44
CA GLU A 122 -35.87 -4.03 28.21
C GLU A 122 -34.42 -4.15 28.70
N ARG A 123 -34.19 -4.69 29.90
CA ARG A 123 -32.83 -4.99 30.39
C ARG A 123 -32.06 -5.96 29.51
N GLN A 124 -32.71 -6.99 28.98
CA GLN A 124 -32.06 -7.93 28.06
C GLN A 124 -31.67 -7.24 26.74
N ARG A 125 -32.52 -6.38 26.21
CA ARG A 125 -32.21 -5.57 25.02
C ARG A 125 -31.05 -4.62 25.27
N GLU A 126 -31.01 -3.96 26.42
CA GLU A 126 -29.89 -3.11 26.84
C GLU A 126 -28.58 -3.90 26.93
N GLN A 127 -28.60 -5.12 27.49
CA GLN A 127 -27.43 -6.00 27.55
C GLN A 127 -26.95 -6.41 26.16
N VAL A 128 -27.85 -6.78 25.26
CA VAL A 128 -27.49 -7.12 23.87
C VAL A 128 -26.87 -5.91 23.17
N ALA A 129 -27.45 -4.72 23.33
CA ALA A 129 -26.91 -3.47 22.78
C ALA A 129 -25.54 -3.12 23.38
N PHE A 130 -25.34 -3.37 24.67
CA PHE A 130 -24.07 -3.18 25.36
C PHE A 130 -22.97 -4.09 24.79
N VAL A 131 -23.25 -5.38 24.66
CA VAL A 131 -22.30 -6.36 24.07
C VAL A 131 -22.00 -6.01 22.61
N LYS A 132 -23.00 -5.54 21.84
CA LYS A 132 -22.79 -5.06 20.48
C LYS A 132 -21.80 -3.90 20.43
N LYS A 133 -21.96 -2.90 21.32
CA LYS A 133 -21.00 -1.80 21.42
C LYS A 133 -19.61 -2.30 21.82
N LEU A 134 -19.49 -3.19 22.80
CA LEU A 134 -18.19 -3.79 23.17
C LEU A 134 -17.46 -4.40 21.97
N ASN A 135 -18.17 -5.22 21.19
CA ASN A 135 -17.60 -5.85 20.01
C ASN A 135 -17.21 -4.83 18.93
N GLU A 136 -17.99 -3.75 18.76
CA GLU A 136 -17.65 -2.65 17.85
C GLU A 136 -16.35 -1.96 18.25
N TYR A 137 -16.19 -1.61 19.53
CA TYR A 137 -14.96 -0.98 20.04
C TYR A 137 -13.77 -1.93 19.94
N ALA A 138 -13.94 -3.22 20.23
CA ALA A 138 -12.89 -4.22 20.06
C ALA A 138 -12.44 -4.32 18.59
N ALA A 139 -13.39 -4.42 17.66
CA ALA A 139 -13.10 -4.47 16.23
C ALA A 139 -12.39 -3.20 15.73
N ARG A 140 -12.85 -2.01 16.14
CA ARG A 140 -12.22 -0.73 15.78
C ARG A 140 -10.80 -0.62 16.35
N THR A 141 -10.58 -1.07 17.58
CA THR A 141 -9.25 -1.07 18.23
C THR A 141 -8.27 -1.95 17.45
N VAL A 142 -8.68 -3.17 17.08
CA VAL A 142 -7.86 -4.08 16.27
C VAL A 142 -7.66 -3.56 14.85
N ALA A 143 -8.67 -2.94 14.23
CA ALA A 143 -8.57 -2.34 12.90
C ALA A 143 -7.56 -1.18 12.84
N LEU A 144 -7.34 -0.49 13.96
CA LEU A 144 -6.26 0.50 14.09
C LEU A 144 -4.89 -0.15 14.20
N GLY A 145 -4.78 -1.47 14.32
CA GLY A 145 -3.53 -2.20 14.54
C GLY A 145 -2.98 -1.96 15.93
N LEU A 146 -3.85 -1.86 16.94
CA LEU A 146 -3.46 -1.90 18.35
C LEU A 146 -3.52 -3.35 18.86
N THR A 147 -2.52 -3.76 19.62
CA THR A 147 -2.43 -5.10 20.22
C THR A 147 -2.44 -5.04 21.76
N GLU A 148 -2.47 -6.19 22.43
CA GLU A 148 -2.38 -6.27 23.89
C GLU A 148 -1.05 -5.73 24.46
N ASP A 149 -0.05 -5.47 23.62
CA ASP A 149 1.21 -4.84 24.02
C ASP A 149 1.10 -3.29 24.10
N ASP A 150 0.05 -2.71 23.52
CA ASP A 150 -0.16 -1.26 23.51
C ASP A 150 -0.98 -0.80 24.73
N ASP A 151 -0.47 0.18 25.49
CA ASP A 151 -1.22 0.79 26.61
C ASP A 151 -2.55 1.42 26.14
N ASP A 152 -2.56 1.96 24.92
CA ASP A 152 -3.74 2.55 24.30
C ASP A 152 -4.83 1.47 24.05
N TYR A 153 -4.46 0.21 23.79
CA TYR A 153 -5.40 -0.93 23.66
C TYR A 153 -6.14 -1.17 24.98
N TRP A 154 -5.41 -1.33 26.09
CA TRP A 154 -5.99 -1.60 27.40
C TRP A 154 -6.86 -0.44 27.89
N THR A 155 -6.45 0.80 27.61
CA THR A 155 -7.23 1.99 27.97
C THR A 155 -8.59 2.02 27.26
N ILE A 156 -8.63 1.65 25.97
CA ILE A 156 -9.89 1.61 25.20
C ILE A 156 -10.76 0.45 25.68
N LYS A 157 -10.15 -0.73 25.88
CA LYS A 157 -10.85 -1.94 26.34
C LYS A 157 -11.50 -1.73 27.71
N ASP A 158 -10.74 -1.26 28.70
CA ASP A 158 -11.25 -1.00 30.06
C ASP A 158 -12.35 0.07 30.05
N ALA A 159 -12.21 1.12 29.23
CA ALA A 159 -13.26 2.13 29.10
C ALA A 159 -14.55 1.55 28.50
N ALA A 160 -14.45 0.68 27.49
CA ALA A 160 -15.60 0.03 26.87
C ALA A 160 -16.26 -0.98 27.81
N GLU A 161 -15.49 -1.85 28.47
CA GLU A 161 -15.97 -2.86 29.43
C GLU A 161 -16.69 -2.23 30.63
N ASN A 162 -16.27 -1.04 31.05
CA ASN A 162 -16.95 -0.27 32.10
C ASN A 162 -18.12 0.58 31.59
N GLY A 163 -18.53 0.44 30.33
CA GLY A 163 -19.63 1.21 29.71
C GLY A 163 -19.36 2.69 29.48
N LYS A 164 -18.10 3.14 29.65
CA LYS A 164 -17.66 4.52 29.41
C LYS A 164 -17.33 4.70 27.92
N PHE A 165 -18.31 4.44 27.05
CA PHE A 165 -18.12 4.46 25.59
C PHE A 165 -17.62 5.81 25.07
N ASP A 166 -18.05 6.93 25.65
CA ASP A 166 -17.56 8.26 25.27
C ASP A 166 -16.04 8.41 25.51
N ARG A 167 -15.52 7.78 26.57
CA ARG A 167 -14.08 7.77 26.87
C ARG A 167 -13.33 6.85 25.91
N ALA A 168 -13.88 5.67 25.64
CA ALA A 168 -13.33 4.74 24.65
C ALA A 168 -13.24 5.40 23.27
N GLU A 169 -14.29 6.10 22.85
CA GLU A 169 -14.37 6.84 21.58
C GLU A 169 -13.37 8.00 21.51
N ALA A 170 -13.25 8.79 22.59
CA ALA A 170 -12.28 9.87 22.65
C ALA A 170 -10.85 9.35 22.48
N LYS A 171 -10.56 8.18 23.09
CA LYS A 171 -9.26 7.54 23.01
C LYS A 171 -8.98 6.94 21.63
N LEU A 172 -9.95 6.24 21.02
CA LEU A 172 -9.86 5.76 19.63
C LEU A 172 -9.54 6.90 18.65
N LYS A 173 -10.28 8.01 18.73
CA LYS A 173 -10.03 9.20 17.90
C LYS A 173 -8.65 9.80 18.11
N GLN A 174 -8.12 9.75 19.34
CA GLN A 174 -6.78 10.22 19.63
C GLN A 174 -5.73 9.35 18.93
N VAL A 175 -5.89 8.02 18.97
CA VAL A 175 -5.00 7.07 18.29
C VAL A 175 -5.09 7.23 16.78
N GLU A 176 -6.29 7.34 16.23
CA GLU A 176 -6.52 7.60 14.79
C GLU A 176 -5.76 8.85 14.33
N ARG A 177 -5.83 9.94 15.09
CA ARG A 177 -5.09 11.19 14.79
C ARG A 177 -3.57 11.05 14.89
N LYS A 178 -3.07 10.16 15.75
CA LYS A 178 -1.63 9.87 15.85
C LYS A 178 -1.14 9.02 14.68
N LYS A 179 -1.99 8.11 14.17
CA LYS A 179 -1.67 7.17 13.07
C LYS A 179 -1.90 7.75 11.68
N GLN A 180 -2.78 8.74 11.53
CA GLN A 180 -2.84 9.49 10.27
C GLN A 180 -1.50 10.22 10.07
N PRO A 181 -0.87 10.14 8.89
CA PRO A 181 0.21 11.06 8.55
C PRO A 181 -0.39 12.44 8.75
N LYS A 182 0.30 13.31 9.51
CA LYS A 182 -0.15 14.68 9.69
C LYS A 182 -0.38 15.26 8.29
N GLU A 183 -1.63 15.40 7.86
CA GLU A 183 -1.96 16.45 6.93
C GLU A 183 -1.46 17.71 7.63
N GLU A 184 -0.37 18.26 7.10
CA GLU A 184 0.14 19.54 7.48
C GLU A 184 -1.04 20.50 7.34
N LYS A 185 -1.72 20.76 8.46
CA LYS A 185 -2.32 22.06 8.67
C LYS A 185 -1.21 23.03 8.31
N LYS A 186 -1.42 23.84 7.28
CA LYS A 186 -0.62 25.04 6.99
C LYS A 186 -0.64 25.90 8.26
N VAL A 187 0.21 25.57 9.22
CA VAL A 187 0.57 26.43 10.33
C VAL A 187 1.58 27.37 9.73
N ALA A 188 1.23 28.66 9.68
CA ALA A 188 2.16 29.70 9.29
C ALA A 188 3.47 29.51 10.06
N GLU A 189 4.55 29.27 9.31
CA GLU A 189 5.92 29.15 9.80
C GLU A 189 6.26 30.28 10.78
N THR A 190 6.67 29.92 11.98
CA THR A 190 7.54 30.78 12.79
C THR A 190 8.54 29.91 13.54
N THR A 191 9.46 29.30 12.80
CA THR A 191 10.76 28.87 13.35
C THR A 191 11.85 29.45 12.49
N LYS A 192 12.52 30.47 13.02
CA LYS A 192 13.67 31.15 12.42
C LYS A 192 14.84 30.17 12.34
N GLU A 193 15.00 29.47 11.22
CA GLU A 193 16.32 29.02 10.81
C GLU A 193 17.09 30.25 10.28
N LYS A 194 18.32 30.43 10.79
CA LYS A 194 19.22 31.45 10.27
C LYS A 194 19.54 31.08 8.82
N PRO A 195 19.26 31.94 7.82
CA PRO A 195 19.71 31.67 6.47
C PRO A 195 21.25 31.60 6.47
N LEU A 196 21.80 30.56 5.83
CA LEU A 196 23.21 30.47 5.52
C LEU A 196 23.62 31.72 4.73
N THR A 197 24.80 32.27 5.06
CA THR A 197 25.28 33.44 4.33
C THR A 197 25.81 32.99 2.96
N PRO A 198 25.82 33.88 1.94
CA PRO A 198 26.33 33.52 0.62
C PRO A 198 27.76 32.97 0.63
N GLU A 199 28.55 33.37 1.64
CA GLU A 199 29.93 32.92 1.86
C GLU A 199 29.98 31.45 2.32
N ASP A 200 29.00 30.99 3.10
CA ASP A 200 28.88 29.58 3.52
C ASP A 200 28.45 28.68 2.35
N GLU A 201 27.54 29.17 1.50
CA GLU A 201 27.07 28.45 0.32
C GLU A 201 28.19 28.27 -0.71
N GLU A 202 29.00 29.31 -0.97
CA GLU A 202 30.16 29.22 -1.86
C GLU A 202 31.26 28.30 -1.32
N SER A 203 31.52 28.33 -0.01
CA SER A 203 32.52 27.46 0.64
C SER A 203 32.16 25.98 0.51
N ILE A 204 30.91 25.62 0.80
CA ILE A 204 30.42 24.24 0.67
C ILE A 204 30.48 23.80 -0.79
N PHE A 205 30.10 24.67 -1.72
CA PHE A 205 30.10 24.37 -3.15
C PHE A 205 31.53 24.14 -3.69
N GLN A 206 32.51 24.94 -3.24
CA GLN A 206 33.93 24.76 -3.60
C GLN A 206 34.50 23.45 -3.03
N GLU A 207 34.15 23.08 -1.80
CA GLU A 207 34.65 21.85 -1.18
C GLU A 207 34.11 20.60 -1.88
N VAL A 208 32.84 20.62 -2.30
CA VAL A 208 32.21 19.53 -3.07
C VAL A 208 32.81 19.43 -4.48
N ALA A 209 33.03 20.56 -5.16
CA ALA A 209 33.69 20.58 -6.48
C ALA A 209 35.10 19.98 -6.41
N ARG A 210 35.87 20.33 -5.37
CA ARG A 210 37.23 19.81 -5.14
C ARG A 210 37.23 18.30 -4.86
N ARG A 211 36.27 17.79 -4.08
CA ARG A 211 36.17 16.34 -3.78
C ARG A 211 35.75 15.51 -5.00
N LYS A 212 35.03 16.10 -5.96
CA LYS A 212 34.58 15.44 -7.18
C LYS A 212 35.48 15.67 -8.40
N GLY A 213 36.57 16.43 -8.25
CA GLY A 213 37.54 16.69 -9.32
C GLY A 213 37.02 17.58 -10.44
N LEU A 214 35.96 18.37 -10.20
CA LEU A 214 35.31 19.23 -11.19
C LEU A 214 35.89 20.65 -11.13
N THR A 215 36.04 21.29 -12.29
CA THR A 215 36.50 22.68 -12.36
C THR A 215 35.34 23.66 -12.27
N PHE A 216 35.55 24.83 -11.66
CA PHE A 216 34.50 25.83 -11.37
C PHE A 216 33.76 26.33 -12.63
N GLN A 217 34.32 26.14 -13.83
CA GLN A 217 33.68 26.46 -15.10
C GLN A 217 32.56 25.49 -15.52
N GLU A 218 32.60 24.24 -15.07
CA GLU A 218 31.60 23.22 -15.43
C GLU A 218 30.31 23.32 -14.61
N LEU A 219 30.37 23.94 -13.43
CA LEU A 219 29.26 23.95 -12.46
C LEU A 219 28.31 25.15 -12.57
N GLY A 220 28.65 26.20 -13.32
CA GLY A 220 27.82 27.41 -13.39
C GLY A 220 27.61 28.09 -12.03
N LYS A 221 26.83 29.18 -11.99
CA LYS A 221 26.50 29.88 -10.73
C LYS A 221 25.47 29.07 -9.94
N PRO A 222 25.59 28.99 -8.60
CA PRO A 222 24.61 28.28 -7.77
C PRO A 222 23.24 28.93 -7.94
N SER A 223 22.25 28.16 -8.41
CA SER A 223 20.85 28.58 -8.35
C SER A 223 20.24 27.95 -7.10
N SER A 224 19.61 28.78 -6.25
CA SER A 224 19.04 28.37 -4.96
C SER A 224 18.23 27.05 -5.06
N PRO A 225 18.48 26.08 -4.15
CA PRO A 225 17.88 24.74 -4.22
C PRO A 225 16.38 24.72 -3.92
N ALA A 226 15.79 25.84 -3.49
CA ALA A 226 14.43 25.86 -2.94
C ALA A 226 13.28 25.94 -3.97
N LYS A 227 13.52 25.89 -5.29
CA LYS A 227 12.44 26.21 -6.28
C LYS A 227 12.37 25.34 -7.54
N ARG A 228 12.98 24.15 -7.58
CA ARG A 228 12.83 23.28 -8.76
C ARG A 228 12.05 22.02 -8.42
N THR A 229 10.75 22.04 -8.70
CA THR A 229 9.91 20.84 -8.72
C THR A 229 9.92 20.27 -10.14
N TYR A 230 10.56 19.12 -10.33
CA TYR A 230 10.52 18.39 -11.59
C TYR A 230 9.45 17.30 -11.53
N THR A 231 8.63 17.22 -12.56
CA THR A 231 7.74 16.07 -12.76
C THR A 231 8.56 14.87 -13.24
N ARG A 232 8.09 13.64 -13.00
CA ARG A 232 8.82 12.41 -13.36
C ARG A 232 9.20 12.36 -14.84
N GLN A 233 8.31 12.82 -15.73
CA GLN A 233 8.60 12.93 -17.17
C GLN A 233 9.74 13.90 -17.46
N GLN A 234 9.86 15.02 -16.75
CA GLN A 234 10.95 15.98 -16.95
C GLN A 234 12.31 15.43 -16.50
N ILE A 235 12.31 14.49 -15.55
CA ILE A 235 13.52 13.79 -15.12
C ILE A 235 13.95 12.77 -16.17
N ASP A 236 12.99 12.03 -16.74
CA ASP A 236 13.25 10.98 -17.73
C ASP A 236 13.81 11.52 -19.05
N PHE A 237 13.57 12.81 -19.37
CA PHE A 237 14.10 13.49 -20.57
C PHE A 237 15.22 14.49 -20.27
N MET A 238 15.77 14.48 -19.06
CA MET A 238 16.81 15.42 -18.64
C MET A 238 18.16 15.03 -19.27
N PRO A 239 18.94 15.99 -19.81
CA PRO A 239 20.28 15.72 -20.28
C PRO A 239 21.14 15.08 -19.16
N PRO A 240 22.03 14.11 -19.47
CA PRO A 240 22.77 13.37 -18.45
C PRO A 240 23.58 14.26 -17.49
N GLU A 241 24.11 15.39 -17.97
CA GLU A 241 24.87 16.32 -17.15
C GLU A 241 23.98 17.09 -16.16
N GLU A 242 22.78 17.50 -16.58
CA GLU A 242 21.82 18.16 -15.68
C GLU A 242 21.26 17.19 -14.64
N TYR A 243 21.08 15.92 -15.02
CA TYR A 243 20.61 14.88 -14.10
C TYR A 243 21.64 14.57 -12.99
N LYS A 244 22.93 14.57 -13.32
CA LYS A 244 24.01 14.42 -12.32
C LYS A 244 24.03 15.57 -11.32
N VAL A 245 23.80 16.80 -11.78
CA VAL A 245 23.70 17.98 -10.90
C VAL A 245 22.48 17.85 -9.98
N LEU A 246 21.31 17.47 -10.52
CA LEU A 246 20.10 17.25 -9.72
C LEU A 246 20.28 16.14 -8.67
N GLN A 247 20.92 15.02 -9.01
CA GLN A 247 21.23 13.97 -8.03
C GLN A 247 22.19 14.47 -6.94
N ALA A 248 23.17 15.30 -7.29
CA ALA A 248 24.09 15.89 -6.32
C ALA A 248 23.37 16.86 -5.36
N GLU A 249 22.42 17.65 -5.87
CA GLU A 249 21.59 18.56 -5.06
C GLU A 249 20.65 17.80 -4.11
N ILE A 250 20.00 16.73 -4.58
CA ILE A 250 19.14 15.87 -3.75
C ILE A 250 19.94 15.20 -2.65
N GLN A 251 21.13 14.67 -2.97
CA GLN A 251 22.01 14.05 -1.99
C GLN A 251 22.49 15.06 -0.94
N LEU A 252 22.82 16.29 -1.36
CA LEU A 252 23.20 17.38 -0.46
C LEU A 252 22.04 17.72 0.51
N ALA A 253 20.81 17.83 0.00
CA ALA A 253 19.63 18.08 0.83
C ALA A 253 19.35 16.91 1.79
N ALA A 254 19.56 15.67 1.35
CA ALA A 254 19.40 14.48 2.19
C ALA A 254 20.46 14.40 3.30
N ASP A 255 21.70 14.81 3.02
CA ASP A 255 22.77 14.81 4.01
C ASP A 255 22.65 16.00 5.00
N GLN A 256 22.12 17.14 4.56
CA GLN A 256 21.70 18.24 5.45
C GLN A 256 20.55 17.80 6.39
N GLY A 257 19.63 16.97 5.91
CA GLY A 257 18.55 16.38 6.72
C GLY A 257 18.99 15.31 7.71
N LYS A 258 20.23 14.79 7.60
CA LYS A 258 20.82 13.79 8.51
C LYS A 258 21.68 14.40 9.62
N VAL A 259 21.92 15.71 9.61
CA VAL A 259 22.54 16.40 10.76
C VAL A 259 21.43 16.75 11.75
N LYS A 260 20.96 15.73 12.48
CA LYS A 260 20.27 15.80 13.78
C LYS A 260 20.21 14.41 14.40
#